data_AF-A0A2U8VVC2-F1
#
_entry.id   AF-A0A2U8VVC2-F1
#
_cell.length_a   1.000
_cell.length_b   1.000
_cell.length_c   1.000
_cell.angle_alpha   90.00
_cell.angle_beta   90.00
_cell.angle_gamma   90.00
#
_symmetry.space_group_name_H-M   'P 1'
#
loop_
_entity.id
_entity.type
_entity.pdbx_description
1 polymer ?
#
loop_
_entity_poly.entity_id
_entity_poly.type
_entity_poly.pdbx_seq_one_letter_code
_entity_poly.pdbx_strand_id
1 'polypeptide(L)'
;MDAAKPVRSRIVDMPDGRFAVMAVLASGKVFRRKRLATLAEAEDAVDCLRAVMAACGAPVVVEASIRGGASVKVRVGQALGSDGP
;
A
#
# COMPACT_ATOMS: atom_id res chain seq x y z
N MET A 1 3.79 -7.98 -24.39
CA MET A 1 4.27 -7.40 -23.13
C MET A 1 3.12 -7.46 -22.16
N ASP A 2 3.12 -8.43 -21.25
CA ASP A 2 2.14 -8.45 -20.17
C ASP A 2 2.29 -7.17 -19.35
N ALA A 3 1.22 -6.38 -19.26
CA ALA A 3 1.22 -5.17 -18.45
C ALA A 3 1.50 -5.54 -16.99
N ALA A 4 2.52 -4.91 -16.39
CA ALA A 4 2.82 -5.17 -14.99
C ALA A 4 1.62 -4.74 -14.13
N LYS A 5 1.23 -5.63 -13.21
CA LYS A 5 0.06 -5.39 -12.37
C LYS A 5 0.26 -4.16 -11.48
N PRO A 6 -0.75 -3.29 -11.34
CA PRO A 6 -0.62 -2.06 -10.58
C PRO A 6 -0.40 -2.33 -9.09
N VAL A 7 0.43 -1.51 -8.46
CA VAL A 7 0.64 -1.52 -7.00
C VAL A 7 -0.38 -0.62 -6.34
N ARG A 8 -1.01 -1.09 -5.26
CA ARG A 8 -1.96 -0.27 -4.50
C ARG A 8 -1.27 0.33 -3.30
N SER A 9 -1.43 1.62 -3.05
CA SER A 9 -0.84 2.28 -1.88
C SER A 9 -1.88 3.04 -1.09
N ARG A 10 -1.68 3.16 0.22
CA ARG A 10 -2.56 3.90 1.15
C ARG A 10 -1.75 4.51 2.29
N ILE A 11 -2.12 5.73 2.67
CA ILE A 11 -1.64 6.40 3.89
C ILE A 11 -2.58 6.05 5.05
N VAL A 12 -2.01 5.67 6.19
CA VAL A 12 -2.73 5.24 7.39
C VAL A 12 -2.28 6.10 8.57
N ASP A 13 -3.24 6.71 9.26
CA ASP A 13 -3.03 7.36 10.55
C ASP A 13 -2.75 6.31 11.62
N MET A 14 -1.69 6.52 12.39
CA MET A 14 -1.28 5.65 13.48
C MET A 14 -1.69 6.24 14.84
N PRO A 15 -1.97 5.40 15.85
CA PRO A 15 -2.39 5.86 17.18
C PRO A 15 -1.34 6.74 17.89
N ASP A 16 -0.07 6.65 17.49
CA ASP A 16 1.02 7.51 17.96
C ASP A 16 1.03 8.92 17.31
N GLY A 17 -0.02 9.29 16.57
CA GLY A 17 -0.13 10.59 15.89
C GLY A 17 0.75 10.71 14.65
N ARG A 18 1.35 9.60 14.20
CA ARG A 18 2.22 9.51 13.02
C ARG A 18 1.47 8.88 11.84
N PHE A 19 2.11 8.93 10.69
CA PHE A 19 1.61 8.31 9.46
C PHE A 19 2.42 7.06 9.11
N ALA A 20 1.75 6.16 8.40
CA ALA A 20 2.38 5.03 7.75
C ALA A 20 1.90 4.93 6.30
N VAL A 21 2.81 4.63 5.38
CA VAL A 21 2.47 4.26 4.00
C VAL A 21 2.48 2.74 3.90
N MET A 22 1.38 2.17 3.43
CA MET A 22 1.27 0.76 3.09
C MET A 22 1.13 0.62 1.58
N ALA A 23 1.87 -0.31 0.99
CA ALA A 23 1.74 -0.66 -0.41
C ALA A 23 1.54 -2.17 -0.56
N VAL A 24 0.54 -2.57 -1.34
CA VAL A 24 0.24 -3.96 -1.68
C VAL A 24 0.74 -4.20 -3.09
N LEU A 25 1.79 -5.02 -3.19
CA LEU A 25 2.32 -5.48 -4.46
C LEU A 25 1.38 -6.49 -5.10
N ALA A 26 1.45 -6.64 -6.42
CA ALA A 26 0.65 -7.61 -7.15
C ALA A 26 0.86 -9.06 -6.71
N SER A 27 2.01 -9.37 -6.14
CA SER A 27 2.33 -10.66 -5.52
C SER A 27 1.61 -10.90 -4.18
N GLY A 28 0.79 -9.95 -3.71
CA GLY A 28 0.15 -9.98 -2.39
C GLY A 28 1.06 -9.56 -1.23
N LYS A 29 2.34 -9.28 -1.51
CA LYS A 29 3.30 -8.83 -0.50
C LYS A 29 3.00 -7.38 -0.09
N VAL A 30 2.96 -7.14 1.22
CA VAL A 30 2.71 -5.82 1.79
C VAL A 30 4.04 -5.16 2.17
N PHE A 31 4.32 -4.00 1.60
CA PHE A 31 5.37 -3.10 2.03
C PHE A 31 4.79 -2.06 2.99
N ARG A 32 5.53 -1.75 4.06
CA ARG A 32 5.09 -0.78 5.07
C ARG A 32 6.23 0.11 5.50
N ARG A 33 6.09 1.41 5.26
CA ARG A 33 6.96 2.46 5.82
C ARG A 33 6.22 3.11 7.00
N LYS A 34 6.77 2.99 8.20
CA LYS A 34 6.16 3.52 9.45
C LYS A 34 6.89 4.79 9.91
N ARG A 35 6.30 5.47 10.90
CA ARG A 35 6.88 6.60 11.64
C ARG A 35 7.13 7.86 10.80
N LEU A 36 6.26 8.15 9.85
CA LEU A 36 6.30 9.42 9.12
C LEU A 36 5.66 10.49 10.03
N ALA A 37 6.34 11.61 10.28
CA ALA A 37 5.87 12.59 11.27
C ALA A 37 4.73 13.45 10.71
N THR A 38 4.73 13.68 9.40
CA THR A 38 3.75 14.54 8.73
C THR A 38 3.07 13.83 7.56
N LEU A 39 1.90 14.36 7.16
CA LEU A 39 1.21 13.92 5.95
C LEU A 39 2.07 14.18 4.70
N ALA A 40 2.76 15.33 4.65
CA ALA A 40 3.66 15.69 3.55
C ALA A 40 4.78 14.66 3.35
N GLU A 41 5.40 14.16 4.43
CA GLU A 41 6.37 13.07 4.34
C GLU A 41 5.76 11.76 3.85
N ALA A 42 4.49 11.49 4.17
CA ALA A 42 3.79 10.31 3.68
C ALA A 42 3.45 10.43 2.19
N GLU A 43 3.07 11.62 1.72
CA GLU A 43 2.84 11.91 0.31
C GLU A 43 4.13 11.82 -0.50
N ASP A 44 5.24 12.38 0.00
CA ASP A 44 6.58 12.24 -0.61
C ASP A 44 7.01 10.77 -0.72
N ALA A 45 6.76 9.97 0.32
CA ALA A 45 7.04 8.54 0.28
C ALA A 45 6.20 7.79 -0.76
N VAL A 46 4.96 8.21 -1.01
CA VAL A 46 4.10 7.66 -2.07
C VAL A 46 4.59 8.09 -3.45
N ASP A 47 5.02 9.34 -3.63
CA ASP A 47 5.58 9.83 -4.89
C ASP A 47 6.88 9.11 -5.25
N CYS A 48 7.79 8.96 -4.28
CA CYS A 48 9.01 8.17 -4.42
C CYS A 48 8.71 6.71 -4.83
N LEU A 49 7.72 6.08 -4.18
CA LEU A 49 7.26 4.75 -4.57
C LEU A 49 6.72 4.72 -6.00
N ARG A 50 5.95 5.74 -6.40
CA ARG A 50 5.39 5.87 -7.75
C ARG A 50 6.49 6.01 -8.79
N ALA A 51 7.52 6.82 -8.54
CA ALA A 51 8.66 6.99 -9.44
C ALA A 51 9.42 5.67 -9.64
N VAL A 52 9.73 4.96 -8.55
CA VAL A 52 10.43 3.67 -8.59
C VAL A 52 9.63 2.61 -9.35
N MET A 53 8.33 2.49 -9.06
CA MET A 53 7.51 1.47 -9.69
C MET A 53 7.17 1.81 -11.16
N ALA A 54 7.04 3.10 -11.50
CA ALA A 54 6.92 3.55 -12.89
C ALA A 54 8.15 3.19 -13.72
N ALA A 55 9.36 3.32 -13.16
CA ALA A 55 10.59 2.85 -13.81
C ALA A 55 10.61 1.33 -14.03
N CYS A 56 9.85 0.57 -13.23
CA CYS A 56 9.68 -0.88 -13.37
C CYS A 56 8.50 -1.26 -14.30
N GLY A 57 7.77 -0.28 -14.85
CA GLY A 57 6.58 -0.52 -15.69
C GLY A 57 5.32 -0.88 -14.91
N ALA A 58 5.33 -0.79 -13.58
CA ALA A 58 4.21 -1.11 -12.70
C ALA A 58 3.62 0.18 -12.10
N PRO A 59 2.56 0.78 -12.68
CA PRO A 59 2.01 2.01 -12.16
C PRO A 59 1.45 1.83 -10.73
N VAL A 60 1.63 2.83 -9.88
CA VAL A 60 1.06 2.87 -8.52
C VAL A 60 -0.28 3.55 -8.55
N VAL A 61 -1.30 2.90 -7.98
CA VAL A 61 -2.62 3.45 -7.74
C VAL A 61 -2.72 3.79 -6.25
N VAL A 62 -3.02 5.04 -5.94
CA VAL A 62 -3.27 5.48 -4.57
C VAL A 62 -4.74 5.23 -4.26
N GLU A 63 -5.01 4.36 -3.29
CA GLU A 63 -6.36 4.23 -2.75
C GLU A 63 -6.57 5.39 -1.77
N ALA A 64 -7.49 6.30 -2.12
CA ALA A 64 -7.84 7.44 -1.29
C ALA A 64 -8.22 6.93 0.10
N SER A 65 -7.35 7.20 1.08
CA SER A 65 -7.64 6.91 2.47
C SER A 65 -8.75 7.86 2.89
N ILE A 66 -9.97 7.33 3.06
CA ILE A 66 -11.07 8.04 3.71
C ILE A 66 -10.55 8.54 5.06
N ARG A 67 -10.30 9.86 5.10
CA ARG A 67 -9.88 10.62 6.28
C ARG A 67 -11.07 10.68 7.22
N GLY A 68 -11.31 9.62 7.96
CA GLY A 68 -12.43 9.55 8.89
C GLY A 68 -12.85 8.13 9.22
N GLY A 69 -12.40 7.65 10.38
CA GLY A 69 -13.26 6.91 11.29
C GLY A 69 -14.00 5.69 10.75
N ALA A 70 -13.36 4.83 9.96
CA ALA A 70 -13.81 3.45 9.82
C ALA A 70 -12.59 2.60 9.53
N SER A 71 -12.25 1.75 10.49
CA SER A 71 -11.32 0.64 10.30
C SER A 71 -11.82 -0.18 9.12
N VAL A 72 -11.30 0.11 7.93
CA VAL A 72 -11.42 -0.78 6.78
C VAL A 72 -10.72 -2.05 7.22
N LYS A 73 -11.53 -3.02 7.63
CA LYS A 73 -11.14 -4.40 7.83
C LYS A 73 -10.68 -4.90 6.46
N VAL A 74 -9.41 -4.66 6.14
CA VAL A 74 -8.76 -5.32 5.03
C VAL A 74 -8.73 -6.79 5.43
N ARG A 75 -9.73 -7.54 4.98
CA ARG A 75 -9.66 -9.00 4.95
C ARG A 75 -8.52 -9.33 3.99
N VAL A 76 -7.30 -9.40 4.52
CA VAL A 76 -6.24 -10.16 3.88
C VAL A 76 -6.76 -11.59 3.89
N GLY A 77 -7.24 -12.03 2.73
CA GLY A 77 -7.74 -13.38 2.52
C GLY A 77 -6.68 -14.37 2.98
N GLN A 78 -7.10 -15.22 3.90
CA GLN A 78 -6.42 -16.41 4.37
C GLN A 78 -6.05 -17.28 3.17
N ALA A 79 -4.76 -17.45 2.91
CA ALA A 79 -4.23 -18.44 1.99
C ALA A 79 -3.58 -19.56 2.83
N LEU A 80 -4.25 -20.70 2.91
CA LEU A 80 -3.74 -22.01 3.34
C LEU A 80 -4.88 -22.99 3.13
N GLY A 81 -4.83 -24.02 2.29
CA GLY A 81 -3.92 -24.45 1.26
C GLY A 81 -4.74 -25.51 0.51
N SER A 82 -4.56 -25.61 -0.80
CA SER A 82 -5.16 -26.67 -1.59
C SER A 82 -4.42 -27.97 -1.26
N ASP A 83 -5.04 -28.86 -0.50
CA ASP A 83 -4.62 -30.27 -0.48
C ASP A 83 -5.46 -31.00 -1.54
N GLY A 84 -4.77 -31.54 -2.54
CA GLY A 84 -5.34 -32.25 -3.68
C GLY A 84 -5.91 -33.62 -3.30
N PRO A 85 -6.47 -34.35 -4.28
CA PRO A 85 -7.36 -35.49 -4.06
C PRO A 85 -6.72 -36.72 -3.40
#